data_AF-A0A8T9SS05-F1
#
_entry.id   AF-A0A8T9SS05-F1
#
_cell.length_a   1.000
_cell.length_b   1.000
_cell.length_c   1.000
_cell.angle_alpha   90.00
_cell.angle_beta   90.00
_cell.angle_gamma   90.00
#
_symmetry.space_group_name_H-M   'P 1'
#
loop_
_entity.id
_entity.type
_entity.pdbx_description
1 polymer ?
#
loop_
_entity_poly.entity_id
_entity_poly.type
_entity_poly.pdbx_seq_one_letter_code
_entity_poly.pdbx_strand_id
1 'polypeptide(L)'
;MLASEIHFRAALHEERFALAAVLLSQAVESRASKPFSLVQVMHLQRACQLLLAHREGHTADSLLQAAEDYMYHLSPIPQRTPELVQH
;
A
#
# COMPACT_ATOMS: atom_id res chain seq x y z
N MET A 1 -11.57 11.50 -5.82
CA MET A 1 -11.47 10.37 -4.88
C MET A 1 -11.76 9.10 -5.66
N LEU A 2 -10.85 8.12 -5.65
CA LEU A 2 -10.99 6.91 -6.46
C LEU A 2 -12.07 6.00 -5.86
N ALA A 3 -12.82 5.26 -6.69
CA ALA A 3 -13.91 4.40 -6.23
C ALA A 3 -13.45 3.39 -5.15
N SER A 4 -12.24 2.84 -5.30
CA SER A 4 -11.62 1.92 -4.33
C SER A 4 -11.39 2.56 -2.95
N GLU A 5 -11.10 3.86 -2.90
CA GLU A 5 -10.92 4.60 -1.64
C GLU A 5 -12.25 4.81 -0.92
N ILE A 6 -13.31 5.15 -1.67
CA ILE A 6 -14.66 5.30 -1.12
C ILE A 6 -15.13 3.97 -0.53
N HIS A 7 -14.98 2.89 -1.29
CA HIS A 7 -15.35 1.55 -0.84
C HIS A 7 -14.49 1.10 0.35
N PHE A 8 -13.19 1.42 0.37
CA PHE A 8 -12.32 1.14 1.51
C PHE A 8 -12.83 1.80 2.79
N ARG A 9 -13.14 3.10 2.74
CA ARG A 9 -13.65 3.85 3.91
C ARG A 9 -14.97 3.27 4.41
N ALA A 10 -15.87 2.90 3.50
CA ALA A 10 -17.13 2.24 3.85
C ALA A 10 -16.89 0.87 4.50
N ALA A 11 -16.04 0.02 3.91
CA ALA A 11 -15.73 -1.30 4.45
C ALA A 11 -15.00 -1.24 5.81
N LEU A 12 -14.16 -0.22 6.02
CA LEU A 12 -13.51 0.03 7.31
C LEU A 12 -14.53 0.42 8.39
N HIS A 13 -15.46 1.33 8.06
CA HIS A 13 -16.53 1.76 8.96
C HIS A 13 -17.52 0.62 9.29
N GLU A 14 -17.82 -0.25 8.32
CA GLU A 14 -18.65 -1.45 8.51
C GLU A 14 -17.90 -2.60 9.22
N GLU A 15 -16.66 -2.40 9.66
CA GLU A 15 -15.82 -3.42 10.30
C GLU A 15 -15.55 -4.67 9.44
N ARG A 16 -15.67 -4.55 8.13
CA ARG A 16 -15.45 -5.64 7.16
C ARG A 16 -13.97 -5.73 6.80
N PHE A 17 -13.11 -6.05 7.78
CA PHE A 17 -11.66 -5.89 7.64
C PHE A 17 -11.01 -6.71 6.53
N ALA A 18 -11.50 -7.91 6.26
CA ALA A 18 -11.00 -8.71 5.14
C ALA A 18 -11.23 -8.01 3.79
N LEU A 19 -12.41 -7.41 3.61
CA LEU A 19 -12.74 -6.62 2.42
C LEU A 19 -11.99 -5.28 2.42
N ALA A 20 -11.90 -4.61 3.56
CA ALA A 20 -11.16 -3.36 3.71
C ALA A 20 -9.67 -3.53 3.33
N ALA A 21 -9.06 -4.68 3.63
CA ALA A 21 -7.67 -4.96 3.27
C ALA A 21 -7.45 -5.03 1.75
N VAL A 22 -8.38 -5.68 1.04
CA VAL A 22 -8.36 -5.76 -0.42
C VAL A 22 -8.61 -4.39 -1.04
N LEU A 23 -9.58 -3.65 -0.54
CA LEU A 23 -9.90 -2.31 -1.05
C LEU A 23 -8.79 -1.29 -0.76
N LEU A 24 -8.11 -1.42 0.37
CA LEU A 24 -6.92 -0.63 0.71
C LEU A 24 -5.78 -0.90 -0.28
N SER A 25 -5.48 -2.17 -0.59
CA SER A 25 -4.44 -2.49 -1.59
C SER A 25 -4.80 -1.90 -2.96
N GLN A 26 -6.06 -2.05 -3.39
CA GLN A 26 -6.54 -1.50 -4.67
C GLN A 26 -6.49 0.03 -4.71
N ALA A 27 -6.78 0.70 -3.59
CA ALA A 27 -6.67 2.16 -3.50
C ALA A 27 -5.20 2.61 -3.70
N VAL A 28 -4.24 1.93 -3.05
CA VAL A 28 -2.80 2.21 -3.23
C VAL A 28 -2.34 1.89 -4.66
N GLU A 29 -2.74 0.74 -5.21
CA GLU A 29 -2.45 0.34 -6.60
C GLU A 29 -2.95 1.40 -7.59
N SER A 30 -4.16 1.91 -7.41
CA SER A 30 -4.76 2.91 -8.29
C SER A 30 -4.09 4.28 -8.27
N ARG A 31 -3.30 4.57 -7.23
CA ARG A 31 -2.51 5.81 -7.06
C ARG A 31 -1.08 5.67 -7.57
N ALA A 32 -0.63 4.45 -7.85
CA ALA A 32 0.73 4.21 -8.30
C ALA A 32 0.96 4.77 -9.71
N SER A 33 2.09 5.42 -9.92
CA SER A 33 2.50 5.93 -11.24
C SER A 33 2.86 4.82 -12.23
N LYS A 34 3.13 3.61 -11.73
CA LYS A 34 3.42 2.40 -12.51
C LYS A 34 2.62 1.23 -11.95
N PRO A 35 2.16 0.31 -12.81
CA PRO A 35 1.50 -0.91 -12.34
C PRO A 35 2.47 -1.73 -11.49
N PHE A 36 1.98 -2.29 -10.40
CA PHE A 36 2.75 -3.19 -9.55
C PHE A 36 2.91 -4.55 -10.21
N SER A 37 4.07 -5.19 -9.99
CA SER A 37 4.24 -6.60 -10.32
C SER A 37 3.38 -7.49 -9.42
N LEU A 38 3.12 -8.72 -9.84
CA LEU A 38 2.34 -9.68 -9.05
C LEU A 38 2.92 -9.87 -7.64
N VAL A 39 4.24 -9.93 -7.52
CA VAL A 39 4.94 -10.07 -6.23
C VAL A 39 4.67 -8.85 -5.33
N GLN A 40 4.74 -7.64 -5.89
CA GLN A 40 4.43 -6.40 -5.15
C GLN A 40 2.97 -6.35 -4.71
N VAL A 41 2.03 -6.79 -5.55
CA VAL A 41 0.60 -6.87 -5.20
C VAL A 41 0.39 -7.85 -4.03
N MET A 42 1.02 -9.03 -4.05
CA MET A 42 0.93 -9.99 -2.95
C MET A 42 1.49 -9.45 -1.64
N HIS A 43 2.64 -8.77 -1.69
CA HIS A 43 3.25 -8.13 -0.53
C HIS A 43 2.35 -7.02 0.03
N LEU A 44 1.81 -6.16 -0.83
CA LEU A 44 0.89 -5.10 -0.44
C LEU A 44 -0.39 -5.65 0.20
N GLN A 45 -1.03 -6.66 -0.41
CA GLN A 45 -2.21 -7.28 0.17
C GLN A 45 -1.93 -7.86 1.55
N ARG A 46 -0.78 -8.52 1.73
CA ARG A 46 -0.38 -9.05 3.04
C ARG A 46 -0.13 -7.94 4.06
N ALA A 47 0.51 -6.85 3.66
CA ALA A 47 0.74 -5.68 4.50
C ALA A 47 -0.59 -5.03 4.93
N CYS A 48 -1.52 -4.82 4.01
CA CYS A 48 -2.85 -4.26 4.30
C CYS A 48 -3.63 -5.12 5.29
N GLN A 49 -3.58 -6.46 5.17
CA GLN A 49 -4.19 -7.38 6.13
C GLN A 49 -3.58 -7.22 7.54
N LEU A 50 -2.25 -7.11 7.63
CA LEU A 50 -1.55 -6.93 8.90
C LEU A 50 -1.85 -5.56 9.53
N LEU A 51 -1.87 -4.48 8.73
CA LEU A 51 -2.24 -3.14 9.18
C LEU A 51 -3.65 -3.13 9.75
N LEU A 52 -4.62 -3.76 9.08
CA LEU A 52 -6.00 -3.82 9.56
C LEU A 52 -6.19 -4.71 10.79
N ALA A 53 -5.36 -5.75 10.96
CA ALA A 53 -5.36 -6.56 12.17
C ALA A 53 -4.88 -5.77 13.40
N HIS A 54 -3.97 -4.79 13.21
CA HIS A 54 -3.39 -3.97 14.28
C HIS A 54 -3.91 -2.51 14.27
N ARG A 55 -5.07 -2.27 13.66
CA ARG A 55 -5.61 -0.92 13.36
C ARG A 55 -6.08 -0.10 14.57
N GLU A 56 -5.92 -0.58 15.80
CA GLU A 56 -6.47 0.13 16.98
C GLU A 56 -5.96 1.59 17.01
N GLY A 57 -6.89 2.54 16.96
CA GLY A 57 -6.58 3.98 16.92
C GLY A 57 -6.18 4.55 15.54
N HIS A 58 -6.14 3.73 14.48
CA HIS A 58 -5.80 4.18 13.13
C HIS A 58 -7.03 4.64 12.34
N THR A 59 -6.95 5.84 11.74
CA THR A 59 -7.94 6.36 10.80
C THR A 59 -7.75 5.78 9.40
N ALA A 60 -8.77 5.85 8.55
CA ALA A 60 -8.67 5.45 7.14
C ALA A 60 -7.50 6.14 6.41
N ASP A 61 -7.29 7.43 6.66
CA ASP A 61 -6.19 8.20 6.09
C ASP A 61 -4.82 7.69 6.58
N SER A 62 -4.69 7.38 7.87
CA SER A 62 -3.43 6.82 8.40
C SER A 62 -3.12 5.42 7.84
N LEU A 63 -4.14 4.61 7.56
CA LEU A 63 -3.98 3.29 6.95
C LEU A 63 -3.60 3.39 5.47
N LEU A 64 -4.17 4.35 4.73
CA LEU A 64 -3.77 4.66 3.36
C LEU A 64 -2.31 5.09 3.30
N GLN A 65 -1.91 6.04 4.15
CA GLN A 65 -0.52 6.51 4.20
C GLN A 65 0.44 5.37 4.56
N ALA A 66 0.14 4.56 5.57
CA ALA A 66 1.00 3.44 5.97
C ALA A 66 1.18 2.40 4.85
N ALA A 67 0.13 2.14 4.06
CA ALA A 67 0.21 1.21 2.94
C ALA A 67 0.99 1.81 1.74
N GLU A 68 0.90 3.11 1.50
CA GLU A 68 1.72 3.83 0.51
C GLU A 68 3.21 3.83 0.90
N ASP A 69 3.51 4.13 2.17
CA ASP A 69 4.87 4.13 2.72
C ASP A 69 5.50 2.74 2.62
N TYR A 70 4.73 1.68 2.90
CA TYR A 70 5.19 0.30 2.71
C TYR A 70 5.68 0.03 1.28
N MET A 71 4.96 0.52 0.26
CA MET A 71 5.35 0.35 -1.14
C MET A 71 6.59 1.17 -1.53
N TYR A 72 6.76 2.35 -0.93
CA TYR A 72 7.97 3.14 -1.09
C TYR A 72 9.20 2.39 -0.56
N HIS A 73 9.07 1.72 0.59
CA HIS A 73 10.16 0.94 1.20
C HIS A 73 10.36 -0.44 0.57
N LEU A 74 9.34 -1.02 -0.05
CA LEU A 74 9.45 -2.29 -0.79
C LEU A 74 10.17 -2.12 -2.14
N SER A 75 10.23 -0.89 -2.66
CA SER A 75 10.94 -0.61 -3.90
C SER A 75 12.45 -0.77 -3.69
N PRO A 76 13.14 -1.65 -4.45
CA PRO A 76 14.58 -1.75 -4.35
C PRO A 76 15.20 -0.40 -4.72
N ILE A 77 16.03 0.12 -3.82
CA ILE A 77 16.85 1.33 -4.02
C ILE A 77 17.48 1.27 -5.43
N PRO A 78 17.47 2.38 -6.21
CA PRO A 78 18.05 2.41 -7.54
C PRO A 78 19.50 1.91 -7.51
N GLN A 79 19.87 1.12 -8.53
CA GLN A 79 21.22 0.64 -8.74
C GLN A 79 22.20 1.81 -8.54
N ARG A 80 23.12 1.68 -7.57
CA ARG A 80 24.31 2.53 -7.50
C ARG A 80 24.98 2.46 -8.86
N THR A 81 24.91 3.52 -9.64
CA THR A 81 25.87 3.77 -10.71
C THR A 81 27.26 3.71 -10.06
N PRO A 82 28.16 2.81 -10.50
CA PRO A 82 29.55 2.99 -10.15
C PRO A 82 30.00 4.26 -10.86
N GLU A 83 30.20 5.33 -10.10
CA GLU A 83 31.08 6.41 -10.55
C GLU A 83 32.42 5.73 -10.86
N LEU A 84 32.73 5.64 -12.16
CA LEU A 84 34.02 5.22 -12.66
C LEU A 84 35.05 6.19 -12.07
N VAL A 85 35.77 5.67 -11.07
CA VAL A 85 36.95 6.23 -10.45
C VAL A 85 37.86 6.79 -11.56
N GLN A 86 38.11 8.09 -11.48
CA GLN A 86 39.17 8.75 -12.22
C GLN A 86 40.51 8.08 -11.91
N HIS A 87 41.19 7.55 -12.93
CA HIS A 87 42.64 7.38 -12.97
C HIS A 87 43.12 7.54 -14.42
#